data_AF-A0A6I9NIQ8-F1
#
_entry.id   AF-A0A6I9NIQ8-F1
#
_cell.length_a   1.000
_cell.length_b   1.000
_cell.length_c   1.000
_cell.angle_alpha   90.00
_cell.angle_beta   90.00
_cell.angle_gamma   90.00
#
_symmetry.space_group_name_H-M   'P 1'
#
loop_
_entity.id
_entity.type
_entity.pdbx_description
1 polymer ?
#
loop_
_entity_poly.entity_id
_entity_poly.type
_entity_poly.pdbx_seq_one_letter_code
_entity_poly.pdbx_strand_id
1 'polypeptide(L)'
;MGCNECTHPSCQHSLNSLGIGQCVECDGGVLVLDPTSGPKWRMACNTCNVVVHFFEHAHRVQVAQESCEACDASLVAVDFNKTRTPLPAGETQHTGCVFCDPVFQDLVELKHATMRYRGGGARRGGRGRGRGRRGNPKKPKDKMAALAAYFV
;
A
#
# COMPACT_ATOMS: atom_id res chain seq x y z
N MET A 1 -10.92 6.57 -7.08
CA MET A 1 -11.25 7.54 -6.04
C MET A 1 -11.26 6.79 -4.72
N GLY A 2 -10.15 6.81 -3.99
CA GLY A 2 -10.09 6.28 -2.63
C GLY A 2 -10.66 7.30 -1.64
N CYS A 3 -10.94 6.88 -0.40
CA CYS A 3 -11.39 7.78 0.66
C CYS A 3 -10.38 8.90 0.94
N ASN A 4 -9.09 8.64 0.71
CA ASN A 4 -7.99 9.60 0.85
C ASN A 4 -8.07 10.84 -0.07
N GLU A 5 -8.92 10.85 -1.09
CA GLU A 5 -9.10 11.98 -2.02
C GLU A 5 -10.51 12.60 -1.92
N CYS A 6 -11.39 12.06 -1.07
CA CYS A 6 -12.76 12.52 -0.99
C CYS A 6 -12.84 13.87 -0.27
N THR A 7 -13.38 14.89 -0.93
CA THR A 7 -13.55 16.26 -0.38
C THR A 7 -14.99 16.55 0.04
N HIS A 8 -15.87 15.54 0.06
CA HIS A 8 -17.27 15.75 0.41
C HIS A 8 -17.42 16.08 1.90
N PRO A 9 -18.00 17.23 2.27
CA PRO A 9 -17.98 17.72 3.65
C PRO A 9 -18.76 16.86 4.65
N SER A 10 -19.76 16.09 4.19
CA SER A 10 -20.50 15.15 5.04
C SER A 10 -19.93 13.74 5.06
N CYS A 11 -18.87 13.45 4.31
CA CYS A 11 -18.27 12.12 4.28
C CYS A 11 -17.35 11.96 5.49
N GLN A 12 -17.67 11.01 6.36
CA GLN A 12 -16.85 10.65 7.53
C GLN A 12 -15.46 10.13 7.16
N HIS A 13 -15.30 9.65 5.92
CA HIS A 13 -14.04 9.18 5.37
C HIS A 13 -13.37 10.20 4.45
N SER A 14 -13.83 11.45 4.48
CA SER A 14 -13.23 12.51 3.68
C SER A 14 -11.81 12.82 4.14
N LEU A 15 -11.03 13.37 3.21
CA LEU A 15 -9.75 13.99 3.51
C LEU A 15 -9.87 15.05 4.62
N ASN A 16 -10.99 15.77 4.68
CA ASN A 16 -11.20 16.80 5.71
C ASN A 16 -11.44 16.22 7.10
N SER A 17 -12.00 15.00 7.20
CA SER A 17 -12.27 14.35 8.49
C SER A 17 -11.13 13.46 8.98
N LEU A 18 -10.34 12.90 8.05
CA LEU A 18 -9.28 11.93 8.35
C LEU A 18 -7.87 12.45 8.05
N GLY A 19 -7.74 13.67 7.55
CA GLY A 19 -6.47 14.35 7.34
C GLY A 19 -5.80 14.64 8.67
N ILE A 20 -4.55 14.24 8.82
CA ILE A 20 -3.76 14.45 10.03
C ILE A 20 -2.83 15.65 9.86
N GLY A 21 -2.14 15.75 8.73
CA GLY A 21 -1.18 16.84 8.51
C GLY A 21 -0.55 16.78 7.13
N GLN A 22 0.35 17.72 6.86
CA GLN A 22 1.04 17.79 5.58
C GLN A 22 2.10 16.68 5.44
N CYS A 23 2.26 16.17 4.22
CA CYS A 23 3.29 15.20 3.91
C CYS A 23 4.65 15.88 3.83
N VAL A 24 5.68 15.28 4.44
CA VAL A 24 7.04 15.83 4.45
C VAL A 24 7.84 15.54 3.17
N GLU A 25 7.38 14.59 2.35
CA GLU A 25 8.10 14.13 1.14
C GLU A 25 7.61 14.80 -0.15
N CYS A 26 6.45 15.46 -0.13
CA CYS A 26 5.90 16.12 -1.32
C CYS A 26 5.14 17.40 -0.98
N ASP A 27 5.24 18.38 -1.86
CA ASP A 27 4.54 19.65 -1.72
C ASP A 27 3.03 19.47 -1.93
N GLY A 28 2.24 19.92 -0.94
CA GLY A 28 0.77 19.92 -1.02
C GLY A 28 0.09 18.56 -0.79
N GLY A 29 0.85 17.53 -0.39
CA GLY A 29 0.26 16.27 0.05
C GLY A 29 -0.28 16.34 1.47
N VAL A 30 -1.39 15.66 1.73
CA VAL A 30 -1.98 15.49 3.07
C VAL A 30 -1.91 14.01 3.43
N LEU A 31 -1.41 13.72 4.64
CA LEU A 31 -1.42 12.39 5.23
C LEU A 31 -2.81 12.11 5.81
N VAL A 32 -3.47 11.08 5.27
CA VAL A 32 -4.84 10.70 5.63
C VAL A 32 -4.85 9.35 6.32
N LEU A 33 -5.49 9.25 7.48
CA LEU A 33 -5.70 7.99 8.19
C LEU A 33 -6.56 7.03 7.35
N ASP A 34 -6.14 5.77 7.26
CA ASP A 34 -6.97 4.70 6.70
C ASP A 34 -7.72 3.97 7.84
N PRO A 35 -9.02 4.25 8.08
CA PRO A 35 -9.77 3.68 9.20
C PRO A 35 -10.01 2.17 9.03
N THR A 36 -9.83 1.64 7.81
CA THR A 36 -10.01 0.21 7.51
C THR A 36 -8.75 -0.61 7.70
N SER A 37 -7.63 0.04 8.02
CA SER A 37 -6.32 -0.62 8.15
C SER A 37 -6.10 -1.36 9.47
N GLY A 38 -6.98 -1.17 10.46
CA GLY A 38 -6.93 -1.91 11.72
C GLY A 38 -6.90 -3.44 11.51
N PRO A 39 -6.08 -4.20 12.25
CA PRO A 39 -5.25 -3.80 13.41
C PRO A 39 -3.86 -3.26 13.05
N LYS A 40 -3.51 -3.15 11.75
CA LYS A 40 -2.23 -2.62 11.27
C LYS A 40 -2.43 -1.20 10.74
N TRP A 41 -2.65 -0.28 11.67
CA TRP A 41 -2.98 1.10 11.36
C TRP A 41 -1.94 1.75 10.45
N ARG A 42 -2.45 2.50 9.47
CA ARG A 42 -1.62 3.24 8.52
C ARG A 42 -2.29 4.55 8.11
N MET A 43 -1.47 5.49 7.68
CA MET A 43 -1.88 6.69 6.97
C MET A 43 -1.12 6.76 5.66
N ALA A 44 -1.77 7.29 4.64
CA ALA A 44 -1.19 7.42 3.31
C ALA A 44 -1.30 8.86 2.84
N CYS A 45 -0.30 9.31 2.09
CA CYS A 45 -0.41 10.56 1.39
C CYS A 45 -1.44 10.43 0.26
N ASN A 46 -2.24 11.47 0.03
CA ASN A 46 -3.15 11.57 -1.11
C ASN A 46 -2.43 11.87 -2.44
N THR A 47 -1.20 12.37 -2.41
CA THR A 47 -0.46 12.81 -3.60
C THR A 47 0.69 11.87 -3.98
N CYS A 48 1.49 11.43 -3.01
CA CYS A 48 2.66 10.58 -3.25
C CYS A 48 2.51 9.17 -2.66
N ASN A 49 3.49 8.30 -2.89
CA ASN A 49 3.47 6.91 -2.42
C ASN A 49 4.02 6.74 -0.99
N VAL A 50 3.82 7.72 -0.11
CA VAL A 50 4.21 7.61 1.30
C VAL A 50 3.10 6.91 2.08
N VAL A 51 3.48 5.86 2.81
CA VAL A 51 2.57 5.11 3.69
C VAL A 51 3.24 4.94 5.05
N VAL A 52 2.74 5.65 6.05
CA VAL A 52 3.26 5.57 7.41
C VAL A 52 2.47 4.52 8.16
N HIS A 53 3.16 3.57 8.77
CA HIS A 53 2.58 2.61 9.69
C HIS A 53 2.76 3.12 11.11
N PHE A 54 1.75 2.97 11.96
CA PHE A 54 1.83 3.51 13.31
C PHE A 54 0.90 2.77 14.28
N PHE A 55 1.17 2.89 15.58
CA PHE A 55 0.42 2.28 16.69
C PHE A 55 0.21 0.77 16.56
N GLU A 56 1.30 0.02 16.62
CA GLU A 56 1.22 -1.44 16.74
C GLU A 56 0.43 -1.82 18.00
N HIS A 57 -0.55 -2.73 17.87
CA HIS A 57 -1.45 -3.18 18.94
C HIS A 57 -2.50 -2.18 19.43
N ALA A 58 -2.72 -1.08 18.71
CA ALA A 58 -3.91 -0.25 18.93
C ALA A 58 -5.18 -0.98 18.50
N HIS A 59 -6.18 -0.99 19.38
CA HIS A 59 -7.51 -1.52 19.12
C HIS A 59 -8.35 -0.53 18.31
N ARG A 60 -8.18 0.78 18.57
CA ARG A 60 -8.91 1.84 17.90
C ARG A 60 -8.01 3.05 17.69
N VAL A 61 -8.14 3.68 16.52
CA VAL A 61 -7.46 4.93 16.18
C VAL A 61 -8.48 5.87 15.55
N GLN A 62 -8.52 7.11 16.02
CA GLN A 62 -9.42 8.15 15.50
C GLN A 62 -8.69 9.48 15.40
N VAL A 63 -9.01 10.27 14.36
CA VAL A 63 -8.57 11.67 14.27
C VAL A 63 -9.49 12.51 15.15
N ALA A 64 -8.91 13.28 16.05
CA ALA A 64 -9.63 14.22 16.89
C ALA A 64 -9.88 15.53 16.14
N GLN A 65 -10.87 16.31 16.59
CA GLN A 65 -11.17 17.62 16.03
C GLN A 65 -10.17 18.70 16.47
N GLU A 66 -9.39 18.40 17.51
CA GLU A 66 -8.35 19.27 18.04
C GLU A 66 -7.08 19.19 17.19
N SER A 67 -6.37 20.31 17.07
CA SER A 67 -5.11 20.44 16.36
C SER A 67 -3.97 20.78 17.31
N CYS A 68 -2.76 20.37 16.96
CA CYS A 68 -1.55 20.67 17.69
C CYS A 68 -1.17 22.14 17.55
N GLU A 69 -0.93 22.84 18.66
CA GLU A 69 -0.56 24.26 18.68
C GLU A 69 0.82 24.55 18.05
N ALA A 70 1.68 23.54 17.89
CA ALA A 70 3.05 23.72 17.39
C ALA A 70 3.19 23.48 15.88
N CYS A 71 2.35 22.63 15.28
CA CYS A 71 2.48 22.24 13.87
C CYS A 71 1.15 22.19 13.11
N ASP A 72 0.04 22.58 13.74
CA ASP A 72 -1.32 22.60 13.18
C ASP A 72 -1.84 21.24 12.66
N ALA A 73 -1.14 20.15 12.96
CA ALA A 73 -1.61 18.80 12.64
C ALA A 73 -2.73 18.37 13.58
N SER A 74 -3.73 17.66 13.06
CA SER A 74 -4.81 17.09 13.86
C SER A 74 -4.27 16.07 14.87
N LEU A 75 -4.80 16.11 16.08
CA LEU A 75 -4.46 15.14 17.12
C LEU A 75 -5.09 13.79 16.80
N VAL A 76 -4.44 12.72 17.23
CA VAL A 76 -4.91 11.35 17.04
C VAL A 76 -5.15 10.72 18.41
N ALA A 77 -6.38 10.24 18.60
CA ALA A 77 -6.81 9.51 19.78
C ALA A 77 -6.66 8.00 19.54
N VAL A 78 -5.94 7.34 20.44
CA VAL A 78 -5.57 5.93 20.30
C VAL A 78 -5.98 5.17 21.54
N ASP A 79 -6.69 4.06 21.34
CA ASP A 79 -6.98 3.07 22.38
C ASP A 79 -6.08 1.85 22.16
N PHE A 80 -5.14 1.64 23.07
CA PHE A 80 -4.29 0.44 23.12
C PHE A 80 -4.97 -0.70 23.86
N ASN A 81 -4.56 -1.94 23.54
CA ASN A 81 -5.01 -3.10 24.29
C ASN A 81 -4.46 -3.07 25.72
N LYS A 82 -5.33 -3.34 26.70
CA LYS A 82 -4.99 -3.42 28.14
C LYS A 82 -3.81 -4.35 28.45
N THR A 83 -3.62 -5.39 27.64
CA THR A 83 -2.54 -6.37 27.86
C THR A 83 -1.20 -5.97 27.23
N ARG A 84 -1.18 -4.97 26.33
CA ARG A 84 0.00 -4.61 25.54
C ARG A 84 -0.03 -3.12 25.19
N THR A 85 0.01 -2.29 26.22
CA THR A 85 0.11 -0.83 26.07
C THR A 85 1.58 -0.38 26.08
N PRO A 86 2.01 0.42 25.10
CA PRO A 86 3.32 1.07 25.13
C PRO A 86 3.34 2.37 25.96
N LEU A 87 2.20 2.78 26.54
CA LEU A 87 2.06 4.05 27.24
C LEU A 87 2.72 4.04 28.63
N PRO A 88 3.22 5.20 29.10
CA PRO A 88 3.72 5.34 30.46
C PRO A 88 2.62 5.04 31.48
N ALA A 89 3.00 4.55 32.66
CA ALA A 89 2.10 4.20 33.76
C ALA A 89 1.02 3.12 33.46
N GLY A 90 1.07 2.46 32.29
CA GLY A 90 0.10 1.43 31.93
C GLY A 90 -1.26 1.97 31.51
N GLU A 91 -1.33 3.26 31.14
CA GLU A 91 -2.53 3.84 30.54
C GLU A 91 -2.89 3.14 29.24
N THR A 92 -4.17 3.16 28.87
CA THR A 92 -4.67 2.46 27.67
C THR A 92 -5.14 3.41 26.59
N GLN A 93 -5.25 4.70 26.90
CA GLN A 93 -5.72 5.73 25.99
C GLN A 93 -4.71 6.85 25.97
N HIS A 94 -4.40 7.36 24.78
CA HIS A 94 -3.56 8.54 24.62
C HIS A 94 -4.05 9.34 23.43
N THR A 95 -4.09 10.66 23.60
CA THR A 95 -4.43 11.59 22.53
C THR A 95 -3.26 12.54 22.36
N GLY A 96 -2.71 12.59 21.15
CA GLY A 96 -1.47 13.32 20.89
C GLY A 96 -1.25 13.65 19.43
N CYS A 97 -0.27 14.49 19.17
CA CYS A 97 0.16 14.82 17.81
C CYS A 97 1.13 13.75 17.30
N VAL A 98 0.91 13.22 16.09
CA VAL A 98 1.80 12.20 15.49
C VAL A 98 3.25 12.69 15.29
N PHE A 99 3.46 14.01 15.20
CA PHE A 99 4.79 14.60 14.95
C PHE A 99 5.46 15.15 16.20
N CYS A 100 4.70 15.83 17.06
CA CYS A 100 5.25 16.54 18.23
C CYS A 100 5.21 15.73 19.52
N ASP A 101 4.36 14.70 19.61
CA ASP A 101 4.20 13.95 20.85
C ASP A 101 5.35 12.95 21.04
N PRO A 102 6.15 13.06 22.12
CA PRO A 102 7.26 12.16 22.37
C PRO A 102 6.82 10.70 22.57
N VAL A 103 5.60 10.45 23.02
CA VAL A 103 5.06 9.10 23.20
C VAL A 103 4.83 8.43 21.85
N PHE A 104 4.46 9.21 20.83
CA PHE A 104 4.15 8.68 19.50
C PHE A 104 5.39 8.56 18.61
N GLN A 105 6.47 9.29 18.87
CA GLN A 105 7.70 9.24 18.07
C GLN A 105 8.28 7.82 17.96
N ASP A 106 8.24 7.04 19.03
CA ASP A 106 8.74 5.65 19.03
C ASP A 106 7.75 4.64 18.41
N LEU A 107 6.49 5.05 18.18
CA LEU A 107 5.39 4.19 17.72
C LEU A 107 4.99 4.44 16.25
N VAL A 108 5.67 5.36 15.59
CA VAL A 108 5.40 5.79 14.22
C VAL A 108 6.58 5.39 13.33
N GLU A 109 6.35 4.47 12.40
CA GLU A 109 7.36 4.01 11.45
C GLU A 109 7.01 4.50 10.05
N LEU A 110 7.78 5.47 9.56
CA LEU A 110 7.62 6.02 8.21
C LEU A 110 8.16 5.02 7.18
N LYS A 111 7.28 4.46 6.35
CA LYS A 111 7.67 3.61 5.21
C LYS A 111 7.35 4.32 3.90
N HIS A 112 8.33 4.34 3.02
CA HIS A 112 8.05 4.63 1.62
C HIS A 112 7.36 3.40 1.04
N ALA A 113 6.13 3.54 0.52
CA ALA A 113 5.54 2.45 -0.22
C ALA A 113 6.44 2.26 -1.44
N THR A 114 7.23 1.19 -1.41
CA THR A 114 7.92 0.76 -2.60
C THR A 114 6.83 0.48 -3.61
N MET A 115 6.73 1.36 -4.61
CA MET A 115 6.01 1.00 -5.81
C MET A 115 6.77 -0.22 -6.31
N ARG A 116 6.31 -1.41 -5.96
CA ARG A 116 6.55 -2.58 -6.79
C ARG A 116 5.91 -2.16 -8.07
N TYR A 117 6.72 -1.53 -8.93
CA TYR A 117 6.44 -1.43 -10.34
C TYR A 117 5.98 -2.85 -10.63
N ARG A 118 4.70 -3.04 -10.94
CA ARG A 118 4.34 -4.10 -11.85
C ARG A 118 5.06 -3.70 -13.12
N GLY A 119 6.37 -3.94 -13.13
CA GLY A 119 7.13 -4.13 -14.32
C GLY A 119 6.43 -5.27 -14.99
N GLY A 120 5.47 -4.92 -15.86
CA GLY A 120 5.38 -5.54 -17.16
C GLY A 120 6.69 -5.31 -17.90
N GLY A 121 7.81 -5.73 -17.30
CA GLY A 121 9.02 -6.05 -17.99
C GLY A 121 8.65 -7.22 -18.87
N ALA A 122 8.39 -6.91 -20.13
CA ALA A 122 8.94 -7.61 -21.27
C ALA A 122 9.52 -8.99 -20.93
N ARG A 123 8.65 -9.98 -20.67
CA ARG A 123 9.00 -11.38 -20.87
C ARG A 123 8.49 -11.78 -22.24
N ARG A 124 9.31 -11.43 -23.23
CA ARG A 124 9.77 -12.33 -24.31
C ARG A 124 8.89 -13.57 -24.49
N GLY A 125 7.73 -13.37 -25.10
CA GLY A 125 6.83 -14.43 -25.53
C GLY A 125 6.54 -14.20 -27.00
N GLY A 126 7.39 -14.75 -27.86
CA GLY A 126 7.22 -14.68 -29.30
C GLY A 126 5.84 -15.22 -29.70
N ARG A 127 4.96 -14.32 -30.14
CA ARG A 127 3.80 -14.67 -30.95
C ARG A 127 4.10 -14.21 -32.37
N GLY A 128 5.08 -14.87 -32.96
CA GLY A 128 5.21 -14.94 -34.40
C GLY A 128 3.89 -15.45 -34.96
N ARG A 129 3.15 -14.56 -35.60
CA ARG A 129 2.01 -14.91 -36.44
C ARG A 129 2.57 -15.82 -37.52
N GLY A 130 2.19 -17.10 -37.47
CA GLY A 130 2.57 -18.10 -38.46
C GLY A 130 2.19 -17.64 -39.86
N ARG A 131 3.20 -17.24 -40.61
CA ARG A 131 3.20 -17.16 -42.07
C ARG A 131 4.57 -17.68 -42.51
N GLY A 132 4.60 -18.81 -43.22
CA GLY A 132 5.81 -19.26 -43.90
C GLY A 132 6.06 -20.76 -43.81
N ARG A 133 5.89 -21.44 -44.94
CA ARG A 133 6.15 -22.85 -45.21
C ARG A 133 7.65 -23.21 -45.14
N ARG A 134 7.92 -24.54 -45.15
CA ARG A 134 9.20 -25.28 -45.35
C ARG A 134 9.99 -25.51 -44.06
N GLY A 135 10.36 -26.72 -43.64
CA GLY A 135 10.10 -28.08 -44.11
C GLY A 135 10.95 -29.00 -43.24
N ASN A 136 10.38 -30.11 -42.74
CA ASN A 136 11.18 -31.26 -42.30
C ASN A 136 10.31 -32.53 -42.38
N PRO A 137 10.74 -33.61 -43.06
CA PRO A 137 9.91 -34.77 -43.31
C PRO A 137 9.62 -35.54 -42.02
N LYS A 138 8.34 -35.87 -41.77
CA LYS A 138 7.93 -36.83 -40.73
C LYS A 138 8.53 -38.19 -41.05
N LYS A 139 9.20 -38.80 -40.07
CA LYS A 139 9.63 -40.21 -40.12
C LYS A 139 8.40 -41.11 -40.35
N PRO A 140 8.43 -42.06 -41.29
CA PRO A 140 7.30 -42.97 -41.55
C PRO A 140 7.07 -43.87 -40.34
N LYS A 141 5.80 -44.09 -39.99
CA LYS A 141 5.38 -44.81 -38.78
C LYS A 141 5.35 -46.33 -38.94
N ASP A 142 5.61 -46.86 -40.14
CA ASP A 142 5.44 -48.30 -40.44
C ASP A 142 6.56 -48.86 -41.34
N LYS A 143 6.95 -50.12 -41.05
CA LYS A 143 8.14 -50.80 -41.58
C LYS A 143 8.09 -51.14 -43.08
N MET A 144 6.93 -51.04 -43.73
CA MET A 144 6.78 -51.33 -45.17
C MET A 144 7.12 -50.13 -46.08
N ALA A 145 7.20 -48.91 -45.56
CA ALA A 145 7.50 -47.72 -46.37
C ALA A 145 8.99 -47.55 -46.71
N ALA A 146 9.88 -48.37 -46.13
CA ALA A 146 11.33 -48.26 -46.32
C ALA A 146 11.86 -48.96 -47.59
N LEU A 147 11.10 -49.89 -48.19
CA LEU A 147 11.56 -50.65 -49.36
C LEU A 147 11.35 -49.93 -50.71
N ALA A 148 10.50 -48.91 -50.76
CA ALA A 148 10.23 -48.16 -51.99
C ALA A 148 11.33 -47.15 -52.36
N ALA A 149 12.35 -46.97 -51.52
CA ALA A 149 13.43 -46.01 -51.74
C ALA A 149 14.70 -46.62 -52.38
N TYR A 150 14.69 -47.91 -52.76
CA TYR A 150 15.87 -48.62 -53.27
C TYR A 150 15.74 -49.15 -54.72
N PHE A 151 14.64 -48.86 -55.41
CA PHE A 151 14.53 -49.13 -56.84
C PHE A 151 14.38 -47.80 -57.58
N VAL A 152 15.44 -47.47 -58.30
CA VAL A 152 15.61 -46.29 -59.18
C VAL A 152 14.59 -46.30 -60.31
#